data_AF-A0A937VZX1-F1
#
_entry.id   AF-A0A937VZX1-F1
#
_cell.length_a   1.000
_cell.length_b   1.000
_cell.length_c   1.000
_cell.angle_alpha   90.00
_cell.angle_beta   90.00
_cell.angle_gamma   90.00
#
_symmetry.space_group_name_H-M   'P 1'
#
loop_
_entity.id
_entity.type
_entity.pdbx_description
1 polymer ?
#
loop_
_entity_poly.entity_id
_entity_poly.type
_entity_poly.pdbx_seq_one_letter_code
_entity_poly.pdbx_strand_id
1 'polypeptide(L)' 'MAQGKRVTFHLHNGEQRVYKNITRLDTSRPHTVLVYCQDTLIAQVARHEIVKITQQDET' A
#
# COMPACT_ATOMS: atom_id res chain seq x y z
N MET A 1 4.63 0.91 -19.28
CA MET A 1 3.75 0.01 -18.51
C MET A 1 4.15 0.15 -17.05
N ALA A 2 3.24 0.49 -16.14
CA ALA A 2 3.59 0.59 -14.71
C ALA A 2 3.87 -0.83 -14.21
N GLN A 3 5.11 -1.11 -13.83
CA GLN A 3 5.50 -2.40 -13.27
C GLN A 3 4.78 -2.59 -11.92
N GLY A 4 4.09 -3.72 -11.76
CA GLY A 4 3.36 -4.03 -10.54
C GLY A 4 4.33 -4.23 -9.38
N LYS A 5 3.98 -3.67 -8.22
CA LYS A 5 4.75 -3.84 -6.98
C LYS A 5 3.94 -4.62 -5.96
N ARG A 6 4.64 -5.42 -5.17
CA ARG A 6 4.12 -5.95 -3.92
C ARG A 6 4.33 -4.91 -2.82
N VAL A 7 3.26 -4.53 -2.14
CA VAL A 7 3.26 -3.57 -1.04
C VAL A 7 2.80 -4.27 0.22
N THR A 8 3.60 -4.19 1.29
CA THR A 8 3.24 -4.71 2.61
C THR A 8 3.16 -3.55 3.61
N PHE A 9 2.02 -3.45 4.29
CA PHE A 9 1.79 -2.57 5.41
C PHE A 9 1.97 -3.37 6.71
N HIS A 10 2.91 -2.93 7.55
CA HIS A 10 3.11 -3.47 8.89
C HIS A 10 2.32 -2.59 9.86
N LEU A 11 1.33 -3.17 10.55
CA LEU A 11 0.39 -2.44 11.40
C LEU A 11 0.77 -2.49 12.89
N HIS A 12 0.29 -1.53 13.67
CA HIS A 12 0.58 -1.40 15.11
C HIS A 12 0.09 -2.58 15.95
N ASN A 13 -0.94 -3.29 15.48
CA ASN A 13 -1.46 -4.51 16.10
C ASN A 13 -0.62 -5.77 15.79
N GLY A 14 0.48 -5.63 15.04
CA GLY A 14 1.31 -6.75 14.58
C GLY A 14 0.81 -7.43 13.30
N GLU A 15 -0.34 -7.02 12.76
CA GLU A 15 -0.87 -7.52 11.49
C GLU A 15 -0.03 -7.02 10.30
N GLN A 16 0.07 -7.85 9.26
CA GLN A 16 0.66 -7.46 7.98
C GLN A 16 -0.39 -7.54 6.87
N ARG A 17 -0.66 -6.41 6.20
CA ARG A 17 -1.52 -6.37 5.02
C ARG A 17 -0.68 -6.30 3.76
N VAL A 18 -0.82 -7.31 2.90
CA VAL A 18 -0.04 -7.45 1.68
C VAL A 18 -0.94 -7.25 0.47
N TYR A 19 -0.52 -6.37 -0.44
CA TYR A 19 -1.17 -6.10 -1.71
C TYR A 19 -0.19 -6.35 -2.86
N LYS A 20 -0.66 -6.96 -3.95
CA LYS A 20 0.15 -7.30 -5.14
C LYS A 20 -0.31 -6.51 -6.35
N ASN A 21 0.53 -6.41 -7.39
CA ASN A 21 0.27 -5.66 -8.62
C ASN A 21 -0.06 -4.18 -8.38
N ILE A 22 0.55 -3.58 -7.35
CA ILE A 22 0.27 -2.19 -6.99
C ILE A 22 1.04 -1.28 -7.91
N THR A 23 0.28 -0.46 -8.62
CA THR A 23 0.80 0.48 -9.61
C THR A 23 1.03 1.87 -9.01
N ARG A 24 0.27 2.24 -7.97
CA ARG A 24 0.40 3.54 -7.30
C ARG A 24 0.01 3.44 -5.82
N LEU A 25 0.79 4.12 -4.99
CA LEU A 25 0.45 4.44 -3.61
C LEU A 25 0.33 5.95 -3.48
N ASP A 26 -0.75 6.42 -2.89
CA ASP A 26 -0.93 7.83 -2.57
C ASP A 26 -0.88 8.01 -1.04
N THR A 27 0.17 8.70 -0.61
CA THR A 27 0.47 9.04 0.79
C THR A 27 0.31 10.54 1.07
N SER A 28 -0.23 11.31 0.11
CA SER A 28 -0.45 12.75 0.24
C SER A 28 -1.52 13.09 1.27
N ARG A 29 -2.43 12.15 1.55
CA ARG A 29 -3.49 12.34 2.54
C ARG A 29 -2.96 12.22 3.97
N PRO A 30 -3.44 13.07 4.89
CA PRO A 30 -2.92 13.13 6.26
C PRO A 30 -3.23 11.87 7.09
N HIS A 31 -4.39 11.24 6.88
CA HIS A 31 -4.86 10.17 7.76
C HIS A 31 -5.01 8.80 7.09
N THR A 32 -4.79 8.71 5.78
CA THR A 32 -5.04 7.50 5.00
C THR A 32 -3.98 7.33 3.93
N VAL A 33 -3.57 6.09 3.68
CA VAL A 33 -2.80 5.72 2.49
C VAL A 33 -3.74 5.02 1.52
N LEU A 34 -3.77 5.48 0.27
CA LEU A 34 -4.59 4.90 -0.79
C LEU A 34 -3.75 3.97 -1.67
N VAL A 35 -4.30 2.81 -1.98
CA VAL A 35 -3.63 1.74 -2.73
C VAL A 35 -4.34 1.55 -4.07
N TYR A 36 -3.60 1.71 -5.17
CA TYR A 36 -4.14 1.66 -6.53
C TYR A 36 -3.51 0.54 -7.38
N CYS A 37 -4.37 -0.21 -8.07
CA CYS A 37 -4.01 -1.14 -9.12
C CYS A 37 -4.62 -0.65 -10.43
N GLN A 38 -3.79 -0.31 -11.43
CA GLN A 38 -4.21 0.20 -12.74
C GLN A 38 -5.25 1.33 -12.62
N ASP A 39 -4.91 2.35 -11.81
CA ASP A 39 -5.77 3.49 -11.47
C ASP A 39 -7.08 3.19 -10.72
N THR A 40 -7.39 1.93 -10.45
CA THR A 40 -8.50 1.54 -9.58
C THR A 40 -8.05 1.56 -8.13
N LEU A 41 -8.78 2.28 -7.27
CA LEU A 41 -8.57 2.24 -5.82
C LEU A 41 -9.02 0.88 -5.29
N ILE A 42 -8.09 0.10 -4.73
CA ILE A 42 -8.39 -1.24 -4.21
C ILE A 42 -8.35 -1.32 -2.68
N ALA A 43 -7.69 -0.38 -2.01
CA ALA A 43 -7.65 -0.33 -0.56
C ALA A 43 -7.36 1.07 -0.01
N GLN A 44 -7.81 1.31 1.21
CA GLN A 44 -7.49 2.47 2.02
C GLN A 44 -7.01 1.96 3.38
N VAL A 45 -5.84 2.43 3.82
CA VAL A 45 -5.24 2.01 5.10
C VAL A 45 -5.09 3.24 5.98
N ALA A 46 -5.56 3.17 7.22
CA ALA A 46 -5.48 4.30 8.14
C ALA A 46 -4.02 4.54 8.54
N ARG A 47 -3.52 5.76 8.34
CA ARG A 47 -2.10 6.10 8.52
C ARG A 47 -1.61 5.91 9.95
N HIS A 48 -2.49 6.13 10.93
CA HIS A 48 -2.17 5.94 12.34
C HIS A 48 -2.02 4.47 12.74
N GLU A 49 -2.51 3.54 11.92
CA GLU A 49 -2.32 2.09 12.16
C GLU A 49 -1.01 1.59 11.55
N ILE A 50 -0.36 2.35 10.66
CA ILE A 50 0.81 1.90 9.90
C ILE A 50 2.10 2.22 10.66
N VAL A 51 2.87 1.18 10.98
CA VAL A 51 4.23 1.29 11.53
C VAL A 51 5.25 1.46 10.40
N LYS A 52 5.11 0.65 9.35
CA LYS A 52 6.07 0.60 8.23
C LYS A 52 5.37 0.19 6.94
N ILE A 53 5.85 0.72 5.83
CA ILE A 53 5.46 0.29 4.47
C ILE A 53 6.71 -0.25 3.78
N THR A 54 6.64 -1.46 3.24
CA THR A 54 7.69 -2.04 2.40
C THR A 54 7.15 -2.29 1.00
N GLN A 55 7.89 -1.87 -0.02
CA GLN A 55 7.56 -2.08 -1.43
C GLN A 55 8.64 -2.95 -2.06
N GLN A 56 8.24 -3.91 -2.86
CA GLN A 56 9.12 -4.80 -3.60
C GLN A 56 8.60 -4.91 -5.03
N ASP A 57 9.48 -4.75 -6.01
CA ASP A 57 9.13 -4.98 -7.40
C ASP A 57 8.80 -6.46 -7.61
N GLU A 58 7.70 -6.76 -8.30
CA GLU A 58 7.42 -8.13 -8.72
C GLU A 58 8.27 -8.40 -9.99
N THR A 59 9.29 -9.24 -9.83
CA THR A 59 10.11 -9.84 -10.91
C THR A 59 9.30 -10.79 -11.75
#